data_AF-A0A665V7M9-F1
#
_entry.id   AF-A0A665V7M9-F1
#
_cell.length_a   1.000
_cell.length_b   1.000
_cell.length_c   1.000
_cell.angle_alpha   90.00
_cell.angle_beta   90.00
_cell.angle_gamma   90.00
#
_symmetry.space_group_name_H-M   'P 1'
#
loop_
_entity.id
_entity.type
_entity.pdbx_description
1 polymer ?
#
loop_
_entity_poly.entity_id
_entity_poly.type
_entity_poly.pdbx_seq_one_letter_code
_entity_poly.pdbx_strand_id
1 'polypeptide(L)'
;MRATTFSVFQSQASRSFIMRAALQLGFCGLCLTLTLLGEGRFVLAAPSDPSPVDCAWSRWSEWTPCNPCTKTRRKSRSIEVFGQFGGQACLGSIGAVETCTSTTTCAPPSTRLCSNSEFTCESGFCISKSLKCNGDFDCEDGSDEECDPLNHNPCGSRVLNTNDPGRYAGQGINILGQTPTKFAFNNDYFNGECAEVMNPNTKIKERLPWNVGFLNYEIPIEETVLTEIYANAQSFMRKLVNELPSNVEAGLSYKFIRSEDPFPGFDETFSQANRSYMWVKVRLQLITYTMRSSELKVAEEFLNDVRALPLAYEKGEYFAFLEDYGTHYTKSGKYGGEYELIYVLNQDAIRAKGLTESMVQECLKNGIRQEATSINRCNDVTNTNGVVDQILTTIKGGSLSLSASIYAQLQKTGVIDAASYENWKQTINVSPTHIYSKPEPIHRLIPLDMLHATNRIVNLQRATDEYIAEYNVSKCKPCQNGGTVIQVDGKCVCLCSPLYEGLACQTHKLGSRVTGHAGAAGVAALEGNAAGHVSATEAGFQEPNAAETLSMTNTVNLREDHRTNTTSVRLFLNNYVNTIKGQII
;
A
#
# COMPACT_ATOMS: atom_id res chain seq x y z
N MET A 1 64.78 -49.19 60.35
CA MET A 1 65.62 -48.72 61.49
C MET A 1 64.82 -47.69 62.31
N ARG A 2 65.39 -47.13 63.39
CA ARG A 2 64.82 -46.08 64.27
C ARG A 2 64.24 -44.89 63.44
N ALA A 3 63.15 -44.18 63.80
CA ALA A 3 62.80 -43.50 65.06
C ALA A 3 63.77 -42.34 65.44
N THR A 4 63.37 -41.18 65.97
CA THR A 4 62.02 -40.63 66.32
C THR A 4 61.56 -39.56 65.29
N THR A 5 61.02 -38.34 65.50
CA THR A 5 60.72 -37.44 66.66
C THR A 5 59.67 -36.35 66.26
N PHE A 6 59.38 -35.37 67.13
CA PHE A 6 58.65 -34.10 66.92
C PHE A 6 57.12 -34.11 66.77
N SER A 7 56.46 -34.40 67.88
CA SER A 7 55.27 -33.66 68.31
C SER A 7 55.63 -32.24 68.79
N VAL A 8 55.03 -31.19 68.22
CA VAL A 8 54.75 -29.84 68.77
C VAL A 8 54.04 -29.00 67.68
N PHE A 9 53.34 -27.92 68.04
CA PHE A 9 52.50 -27.02 67.18
C PHE A 9 51.01 -27.34 66.96
N GLN A 10 50.42 -28.25 67.73
CA GLN A 10 48.95 -28.37 67.85
C GLN A 10 48.35 -27.22 68.70
N SER A 11 48.57 -25.95 68.30
CA SER A 11 48.19 -24.76 69.10
C SER A 11 47.82 -23.48 68.32
N GLN A 12 47.98 -23.43 66.99
CA GLN A 12 47.66 -22.20 66.21
C GLN A 12 46.33 -22.25 65.43
N ALA A 13 45.81 -23.43 65.08
CA ALA A 13 44.60 -23.54 64.24
C ALA A 13 43.34 -22.89 64.86
N SER A 14 43.08 -23.12 66.15
CA SER A 14 41.80 -22.76 66.79
C SER A 14 41.55 -21.25 66.94
N ARG A 15 42.57 -20.39 66.81
CA ARG A 15 42.39 -18.93 66.91
C ARG A 15 41.91 -18.28 65.60
N SER A 16 42.18 -18.90 64.45
CA SER A 16 41.74 -18.37 63.14
C SER A 16 40.23 -18.53 62.93
N PHE A 17 39.64 -19.62 63.44
CA PHE A 17 38.24 -19.97 63.20
C PHE A 17 37.25 -19.03 63.92
N ILE A 18 37.52 -18.72 65.19
CA ILE A 18 36.67 -17.87 66.04
C ILE A 18 36.55 -16.45 65.45
N MET A 19 37.66 -15.90 64.93
CA MET A 19 37.68 -14.54 64.38
C MET A 19 36.92 -14.42 63.05
N ARG A 20 36.77 -15.51 62.28
CA ARG A 20 35.94 -15.54 61.06
C ARG A 20 34.45 -15.66 61.38
N ALA A 21 34.07 -16.41 62.40
CA ALA A 21 32.67 -16.55 62.82
C ALA A 21 32.07 -15.21 63.31
N ALA A 22 32.83 -14.44 64.10
CA ALA A 22 32.40 -13.13 64.59
C ALA A 22 32.11 -12.13 63.45
N LEU A 23 32.90 -12.15 62.37
CA LEU A 23 32.75 -11.21 61.26
C LEU A 23 31.48 -11.45 60.43
N GLN A 24 31.08 -12.71 60.22
CA GLN A 24 29.87 -13.03 59.48
C GLN A 24 28.58 -12.73 60.26
N LEU A 25 28.58 -12.96 61.58
CA LEU A 25 27.43 -12.60 62.44
C LEU A 25 27.23 -11.08 62.51
N GLY A 26 28.31 -10.29 62.52
CA GLY A 26 28.23 -8.82 62.45
C GLY A 26 27.58 -8.31 61.16
N PHE A 27 27.96 -8.86 60.00
CA PHE A 27 27.34 -8.48 58.71
C PHE A 27 25.86 -8.89 58.61
N CYS A 28 25.49 -10.04 59.16
CA CYS A 28 24.09 -10.49 59.16
C CYS A 28 23.18 -9.59 60.01
N GLY A 29 23.69 -9.08 61.14
CA GLY A 29 22.97 -8.11 61.98
C GLY A 29 22.71 -6.76 61.29
N LEU A 30 23.73 -6.22 60.61
CA LEU A 30 23.61 -4.92 59.92
C LEU A 30 22.59 -4.95 58.77
N CYS A 31 22.48 -6.10 58.09
CA CYS A 31 21.51 -6.29 57.01
C CYS A 31 20.06 -6.27 57.52
N LEU A 32 19.80 -6.89 58.68
CA LEU A 32 18.48 -6.91 59.33
C LEU A 32 18.04 -5.54 59.85
N THR A 33 18.97 -4.66 60.27
CA THR A 33 18.62 -3.29 60.67
C THR A 33 18.26 -2.40 59.48
N LEU A 34 18.85 -2.63 58.30
CA LEU A 34 18.50 -1.88 57.08
C LEU A 34 17.11 -2.25 56.53
N THR A 35 16.65 -3.49 56.74
CA THR A 35 15.31 -3.93 56.29
C THR A 35 14.13 -3.40 57.12
N LEU A 36 14.37 -2.68 58.22
CA LEU A 36 13.30 -2.24 59.15
C LEU A 36 13.13 -0.71 59.27
N LEU A 37 14.00 0.10 58.66
CA LEU A 37 13.91 1.57 58.70
C LEU A 37 14.15 2.26 57.34
N GLY A 38 14.19 1.50 56.24
CA GLY A 38 14.29 2.07 54.90
C GLY A 38 12.93 2.25 54.23
N GLU A 39 12.52 3.50 53.96
CA GLU A 39 11.44 3.82 53.00
C GLU A 39 11.89 3.59 51.54
N GLY A 40 12.53 2.46 51.30
CA GLY A 40 12.98 2.02 49.98
C GLY A 40 11.78 1.66 49.11
N ARG A 41 11.18 2.67 48.47
CA ARG A 41 10.30 2.46 47.31
C ARG A 41 11.09 1.64 46.30
N PHE A 42 10.77 0.35 46.20
CA PHE A 42 11.33 -0.53 45.19
C PHE A 42 10.69 -0.18 43.84
N VAL A 43 11.14 0.94 43.27
CA VAL A 43 10.81 1.34 41.92
C VAL A 43 11.41 0.28 41.02
N LEU A 44 10.56 -0.65 40.57
CA LEU A 44 10.85 -1.43 39.38
C LEU A 44 11.14 -0.40 38.28
N ALA A 45 12.40 -0.35 37.84
CA ALA A 45 12.76 0.47 36.70
C ALA A 45 11.83 0.05 35.55
N ALA A 46 11.11 1.02 34.98
CA ALA A 46 10.30 0.75 33.79
C ALA A 46 11.20 0.10 32.73
N PRO A 47 10.74 -0.93 32.01
CA PRO A 47 11.58 -1.63 31.04
C PRO A 47 12.07 -0.62 30.01
N SER A 48 13.38 -0.32 30.10
CA SER A 48 14.02 0.73 29.33
C SER A 48 13.73 0.54 27.85
N ASP A 49 13.42 1.62 27.15
CA ASP A 49 13.25 1.56 25.70
C ASP A 49 14.45 0.86 25.05
N PRO A 50 14.21 -0.03 24.08
CA PRO A 50 15.28 -0.79 23.45
C PRO A 50 16.26 0.16 22.76
N SER A 51 17.51 -0.30 22.62
CA SER A 51 18.54 0.43 21.88
C SER A 51 18.03 0.83 20.48
N PRO A 52 18.15 2.11 20.09
CA PRO A 52 17.83 2.54 18.73
C PRO A 52 18.52 1.67 17.68
N VAL A 53 17.79 1.37 16.62
CA VAL A 53 18.30 0.63 15.45
C VAL A 53 18.35 1.61 14.30
N ASP A 54 19.54 2.08 13.94
CA ASP A 54 19.71 2.92 12.75
C ASP A 54 19.62 2.08 11.47
N CYS A 55 19.21 2.70 10.36
CA CYS A 55 19.15 2.05 9.06
C CYS A 55 20.51 1.47 8.64
N ALA A 56 20.54 0.16 8.39
CA ALA A 56 21.67 -0.54 7.78
C ALA A 56 21.43 -0.72 6.28
N TRP A 57 22.32 -0.17 5.47
CA TRP A 57 22.39 -0.39 4.03
C TRP A 57 23.47 -1.41 3.70
N SER A 58 23.21 -2.30 2.76
CA SER A 58 24.25 -3.16 2.20
C SER A 58 25.34 -2.33 1.53
N ARG A 59 26.52 -2.93 1.37
CA ARG A 59 27.48 -2.42 0.38
C ARG A 59 26.80 -2.25 -0.98
N TRP A 60 27.21 -1.22 -1.72
CA TRP A 60 26.83 -1.08 -3.12
C TRP A 60 27.35 -2.27 -3.93
N SER A 61 26.63 -2.62 -5.00
CA SER A 61 27.17 -3.39 -6.11
C SER A 61 28.30 -2.63 -6.79
N GLU A 62 29.08 -3.34 -7.58
CA GLU A 62 29.87 -2.71 -8.63
C GLU A 62 28.97 -1.92 -9.59
N TRP A 63 29.57 -0.98 -10.31
CA TRP A 63 28.87 -0.25 -11.38
C TRP A 63 28.63 -1.14 -12.59
N THR A 64 27.44 -1.04 -13.19
CA THR A 64 27.16 -1.63 -14.50
C THR A 64 28.08 -1.01 -15.58
N PRO A 65 28.35 -1.74 -16.68
CA PRO A 65 29.00 -1.15 -17.85
C PRO A 65 28.24 0.07 -18.36
N CYS A 66 28.97 1.08 -18.87
CA CYS A 66 28.35 2.31 -19.37
C CYS A 66 27.40 2.01 -20.55
N ASN A 67 26.10 2.26 -20.36
CA ASN A 67 25.09 2.05 -21.40
C ASN A 67 25.37 3.03 -22.56
N PRO A 68 25.63 2.54 -23.79
CA PRO A 68 26.08 3.39 -24.89
C PRO A 68 24.97 4.30 -25.44
N CYS A 69 23.70 4.00 -25.14
CA CYS A 69 22.55 4.76 -25.61
C CYS A 69 22.18 5.88 -24.62
N THR A 70 22.00 5.55 -23.33
CA THR A 70 21.66 6.53 -22.30
C THR A 70 22.86 7.35 -21.80
N LYS A 71 24.10 6.88 -22.06
CA LYS A 71 25.36 7.47 -21.56
C LYS A 71 25.40 7.53 -20.02
N THR A 72 24.76 6.55 -19.39
CA THR A 72 24.71 6.37 -17.93
C THR A 72 25.13 4.96 -17.53
N ARG A 73 25.60 4.84 -16.30
CA ARG A 73 25.78 3.58 -15.58
C ARG A 73 25.01 3.63 -14.28
N ARG A 74 24.62 2.46 -13.76
CA ARG A 74 23.93 2.34 -12.48
C ARG A 74 24.63 1.37 -11.55
N LYS A 75 24.26 1.44 -10.28
CA LYS A 75 24.55 0.43 -9.27
C LYS A 75 23.39 0.36 -8.30
N SER A 76 23.25 -0.77 -7.62
CA SER A 76 22.23 -1.00 -6.61
C SER A 76 22.85 -1.36 -5.27
N ARG A 77 22.13 -1.08 -4.20
CA ARG A 77 22.34 -1.68 -2.88
C ARG A 77 21.04 -2.36 -2.44
N SER A 78 20.99 -2.86 -1.22
CA SER A 78 19.77 -3.31 -0.56
C SER A 78 19.71 -2.68 0.84
N ILE A 79 18.52 -2.60 1.42
CA ILE A 79 18.31 -2.30 2.84
C ILE A 79 18.50 -3.63 3.58
N GLU A 80 19.40 -3.66 4.57
CA GLU A 80 19.62 -4.83 5.41
C GLU A 80 18.76 -4.77 6.68
N VAL A 81 18.64 -3.58 7.29
CA VAL A 81 17.80 -3.31 8.46
C VAL A 81 17.22 -1.90 8.33
N PHE A 82 15.93 -1.75 8.60
CA PHE A 82 15.26 -0.45 8.65
C PHE A 82 15.50 0.30 9.97
N GLY A 83 15.36 1.63 9.95
CA GLY A 83 15.40 2.45 11.17
C GLY A 83 14.25 2.10 12.13
N GLN A 84 14.52 1.89 13.41
CA GLN A 84 13.50 1.48 14.40
C GLN A 84 13.86 1.96 15.81
N PHE A 85 12.86 2.10 16.68
CA PHE A 85 13.01 2.51 18.09
C PHE A 85 13.75 3.86 18.25
N GLY A 86 13.30 4.89 17.54
CA GLY A 86 13.96 6.21 17.52
C GLY A 86 15.24 6.29 16.68
N GLY A 87 15.71 5.18 16.07
CA GLY A 87 16.85 5.17 15.15
C GLY A 87 16.55 5.79 13.78
N GLN A 88 17.61 6.14 13.05
CA GLN A 88 17.54 6.84 11.76
C GLN A 88 16.87 6.01 10.66
N ALA A 89 15.87 6.60 9.99
CA ALA A 89 15.17 6.01 8.85
C ALA A 89 16.07 5.82 7.62
N CYS A 90 15.72 4.88 6.75
CA CYS A 90 16.43 4.61 5.49
C CYS A 90 16.18 5.67 4.41
N LEU A 91 16.71 6.87 4.62
CA LEU A 91 16.66 7.97 3.66
C LEU A 91 17.65 7.75 2.51
N GLY A 92 17.15 7.80 1.28
CA GLY A 92 17.94 7.72 0.05
C GLY A 92 17.56 6.54 -0.87
N SER A 93 18.11 6.54 -2.07
CA SER A 93 17.74 5.58 -3.13
C SER A 93 18.42 4.20 -3.00
N ILE A 94 17.74 3.19 -3.54
CA ILE A 94 18.25 1.81 -3.70
C ILE A 94 19.17 1.70 -4.91
N GLY A 95 18.80 2.34 -6.02
CA GLY A 95 19.66 2.55 -7.19
C GLY A 95 20.40 3.89 -7.11
N ALA A 96 21.59 3.96 -7.70
CA ALA A 96 22.30 5.20 -8.02
C ALA A 96 22.62 5.23 -9.52
N VAL A 97 22.61 6.43 -10.11
CA VAL A 97 22.90 6.68 -11.53
C VAL A 97 24.07 7.64 -11.64
N GLU A 98 24.96 7.42 -12.59
CA GLU A 98 26.07 8.32 -12.91
C GLU A 98 26.21 8.45 -14.44
N THR A 99 26.53 9.65 -14.92
CA THR A 99 26.85 9.88 -16.34
C THR A 99 28.24 9.32 -16.67
N CYS A 100 28.38 8.74 -17.86
CA CYS A 100 29.62 8.08 -18.26
C CYS A 100 29.86 8.19 -19.77
N THR A 101 31.13 8.10 -20.16
CA THR A 101 31.54 8.03 -21.56
C THR A 101 31.69 6.57 -21.98
N SER A 102 30.90 6.15 -22.97
CA SER A 102 31.09 4.87 -23.65
C SER A 102 31.79 5.09 -24.99
N THR A 103 32.79 4.27 -25.30
CA THR A 103 33.42 4.21 -26.63
C THR A 103 32.65 3.33 -27.61
N THR A 104 31.72 2.51 -27.10
CA THR A 104 30.81 1.69 -27.90
C THR A 104 29.69 2.57 -28.44
N THR A 105 29.47 2.55 -29.75
CA THR A 105 28.29 3.18 -30.37
C THR A 105 27.02 2.52 -29.84
N CYS A 106 25.98 3.31 -29.54
CA CYS A 106 24.65 2.76 -29.30
C CYS A 106 24.24 1.93 -30.52
N ALA A 107 23.93 0.65 -30.34
CA ALA A 107 23.29 -0.12 -31.39
C ALA A 107 21.93 0.54 -31.65
N PRO A 108 21.58 0.90 -32.90
CA PRO A 108 20.25 1.40 -33.17
C PRO A 108 19.22 0.38 -32.68
N PRO A 109 18.06 0.82 -32.15
CA PRO A 109 17.00 -0.11 -31.77
C PRO A 109 16.72 -1.00 -32.98
N SER A 110 16.55 -2.31 -32.76
CA SER A 110 16.26 -3.26 -33.83
C SER A 110 14.84 -3.02 -34.35
N THR A 111 14.67 -1.98 -35.17
CA THR A 111 13.41 -1.62 -35.79
C THR A 111 12.98 -2.78 -36.68
N ARG A 112 11.82 -3.34 -36.35
CA ARG A 112 11.11 -4.24 -37.26
C ARG A 112 10.89 -3.44 -38.55
N LEU A 113 11.40 -3.95 -39.67
CA LEU A 113 11.11 -3.38 -40.98
C LEU A 113 9.59 -3.35 -41.16
N CYS A 114 9.03 -2.15 -41.26
CA CYS A 114 7.59 -1.96 -41.45
C CYS A 114 7.14 -2.69 -42.71
N SER A 115 6.02 -3.42 -42.60
CA SER A 115 5.48 -4.21 -43.71
C SER A 115 4.98 -3.34 -44.85
N ASN A 116 4.69 -3.95 -46.01
CA ASN A 116 4.15 -3.21 -47.17
C ASN A 116 2.82 -2.47 -46.88
N SER A 117 2.12 -2.82 -45.80
CA SER A 117 0.90 -2.18 -45.27
C SER A 117 1.15 -1.11 -44.20
N GLU A 118 2.37 -0.96 -43.70
CA GLU A 118 2.74 -0.03 -42.62
C GLU A 118 3.55 1.17 -43.14
N PHE A 119 3.32 2.36 -42.56
CA PHE A 119 4.14 3.56 -42.73
C PHE A 119 5.18 3.62 -41.61
N THR A 120 6.36 4.17 -41.90
CA THR A 120 7.47 4.32 -40.94
C THR A 120 7.55 5.77 -40.50
N CYS A 121 7.39 6.03 -39.20
CA CYS A 121 7.61 7.34 -38.58
C CYS A 121 9.11 7.73 -38.66
N GLU A 122 9.48 9.01 -38.53
CA GLU A 122 10.89 9.42 -38.44
C GLU A 122 11.59 8.81 -37.20
N SER A 123 10.84 8.61 -36.11
CA SER A 123 11.23 7.87 -34.90
C SER A 123 11.58 6.39 -35.15
N GLY A 124 11.28 5.86 -36.34
CA GLY A 124 11.54 4.48 -36.74
C GLY A 124 10.50 3.47 -36.25
N PHE A 125 9.39 3.92 -35.67
CA PHE A 125 8.23 3.09 -35.36
C PHE A 125 7.32 2.91 -36.59
N CYS A 126 6.41 1.93 -36.52
CA CYS A 126 5.48 1.59 -37.60
C CYS A 126 4.03 1.90 -37.20
N ILE A 127 3.27 2.50 -38.11
CA ILE A 127 1.80 2.65 -38.02
C ILE A 127 1.15 2.10 -39.30
N SER A 128 -0.18 1.93 -39.36
CA SER A 128 -0.85 1.52 -40.60
C SER A 128 -0.81 2.63 -41.65
N LYS A 129 -0.62 2.29 -42.94
CA LYS A 129 -0.71 3.27 -44.05
C LYS A 129 -2.10 3.91 -44.20
N SER A 130 -3.13 3.36 -43.57
CA SER A 130 -4.46 3.98 -43.50
C SER A 130 -4.53 5.17 -42.55
N LEU A 131 -3.50 5.39 -41.73
CA LEU A 131 -3.45 6.47 -40.72
C LEU A 131 -2.67 7.68 -41.21
N LYS A 132 -1.81 7.56 -42.23
CA LYS A 132 -1.09 8.72 -42.76
C LYS A 132 -2.06 9.75 -43.38
N CYS A 133 -1.90 11.03 -43.04
CA CYS A 133 -2.71 12.15 -43.54
C CYS A 133 -4.18 12.08 -43.06
N ASN A 134 -4.42 11.65 -41.82
CA ASN A 134 -5.75 11.53 -41.21
C ASN A 134 -6.11 12.70 -40.27
N GLY A 135 -5.19 13.63 -40.00
CA GLY A 135 -5.40 14.76 -39.08
C GLY A 135 -5.26 14.43 -37.59
N ASP A 136 -4.81 13.23 -37.25
CA ASP A 136 -4.43 12.77 -35.91
C ASP A 136 -2.92 12.46 -35.90
N PHE A 137 -2.23 12.66 -34.77
CA PHE A 137 -0.82 12.28 -34.62
C PHE A 137 -0.72 10.83 -34.13
N ASP A 138 -0.79 9.86 -35.05
CA ASP A 138 -0.70 8.43 -34.73
C ASP A 138 0.79 7.97 -34.59
N CYS A 139 1.75 8.71 -35.16
CA CYS A 139 3.18 8.74 -34.80
C CYS A 139 3.46 9.78 -33.68
N GLU A 140 4.33 9.47 -32.69
CA GLU A 140 4.62 10.39 -31.58
C GLU A 140 5.52 11.59 -31.97
N ASP A 141 6.07 11.58 -33.18
CA ASP A 141 6.81 12.69 -33.80
C ASP A 141 5.95 13.56 -34.76
N GLY A 142 4.74 13.11 -35.11
CA GLY A 142 3.85 13.76 -36.09
C GLY A 142 4.29 13.65 -37.57
N SER A 143 5.27 12.81 -37.90
CA SER A 143 5.80 12.63 -39.27
C SER A 143 4.82 11.95 -40.26
N ASP A 144 3.71 11.42 -39.73
CA ASP A 144 2.55 10.95 -40.48
C ASP A 144 1.68 12.08 -41.04
N GLU A 145 1.68 13.26 -40.44
CA GLU A 145 0.92 14.42 -40.92
C GLU A 145 1.73 15.38 -41.81
N GLU A 146 2.96 15.00 -42.18
CA GLU A 146 3.72 15.67 -43.24
C GLU A 146 3.16 15.33 -44.64
N CYS A 147 2.07 16.00 -45.01
CA CYS A 147 1.41 15.91 -46.32
C CYS A 147 0.39 17.04 -46.58
N ASP A 148 -0.08 17.16 -47.82
CA ASP A 148 -1.26 17.97 -48.14
C ASP A 148 -2.49 17.44 -47.38
N PRO A 149 -3.30 18.29 -46.72
CA PRO A 149 -4.38 17.85 -45.86
C PRO A 149 -5.51 17.20 -46.66
N LEU A 150 -5.60 15.87 -46.58
CA LEU A 150 -6.67 15.09 -47.19
C LEU A 150 -7.97 15.23 -46.37
N ASN A 151 -9.11 15.14 -47.05
CA ASN A 151 -10.43 15.17 -46.43
C ASN A 151 -10.80 13.82 -45.77
N HIS A 152 -9.86 13.27 -45.00
CA HIS A 152 -9.84 11.89 -44.49
C HIS A 152 -9.95 11.79 -42.96
N ASN A 153 -10.24 12.91 -42.28
CA ASN A 153 -10.34 12.92 -40.82
C ASN A 153 -11.41 11.94 -40.30
N PRO A 154 -11.09 11.04 -39.34
CA PRO A 154 -12.03 10.05 -38.80
C PRO A 154 -13.31 10.66 -38.21
N CYS A 155 -13.21 11.87 -37.64
CA CYS A 155 -14.34 12.60 -37.09
C CYS A 155 -15.04 13.52 -38.11
N GLY A 156 -14.53 13.61 -39.34
CA GLY A 156 -14.99 14.52 -40.38
C GLY A 156 -14.59 15.97 -40.07
N SER A 157 -15.48 16.93 -40.33
CA SER A 157 -15.24 18.36 -40.05
C SER A 157 -15.36 18.75 -38.56
N ARG A 158 -15.24 17.79 -37.64
CA ARG A 158 -15.54 17.96 -36.21
C ARG A 158 -14.26 17.87 -35.38
N VAL A 159 -13.78 19.01 -34.91
CA VAL A 159 -12.75 19.06 -33.87
C VAL A 159 -13.37 18.59 -32.55
N LEU A 160 -12.86 17.47 -32.02
CA LEU A 160 -13.26 16.92 -30.72
C LEU A 160 -12.03 16.87 -29.82
N ASN A 161 -12.18 17.34 -28.57
CA ASN A 161 -11.11 17.21 -27.58
C ASN A 161 -11.00 15.76 -27.09
N THR A 162 -9.79 15.29 -26.78
CA THR A 162 -9.57 14.04 -26.03
C THR A 162 -10.30 14.10 -24.69
N ASN A 163 -10.97 13.02 -24.30
CA ASN A 163 -11.58 12.89 -22.97
C ASN A 163 -10.48 12.82 -21.89
N ASP A 164 -10.40 13.80 -20.98
CA ASP A 164 -9.35 13.89 -19.95
C ASP A 164 -9.21 12.60 -19.10
N PRO A 165 -10.30 12.02 -18.53
CA PRO A 165 -10.22 10.72 -17.83
C PRO A 165 -9.69 9.59 -18.70
N GLY A 166 -10.02 9.57 -20.00
CA GLY A 166 -9.47 8.65 -20.98
C GLY A 166 -7.98 8.87 -21.27
N ARG A 167 -7.53 10.13 -21.25
CA ARG A 167 -6.11 10.49 -21.47
C ARG A 167 -5.22 9.99 -20.33
N TYR A 168 -5.70 10.04 -19.08
CA TYR A 168 -5.01 9.48 -17.91
C TYR A 168 -5.35 8.01 -17.61
N ALA A 169 -6.15 7.34 -18.45
CA ALA A 169 -6.54 5.95 -18.26
C ALA A 169 -5.32 5.02 -18.37
N GLY A 170 -5.28 3.98 -17.54
CA GLY A 170 -4.12 3.08 -17.51
C GLY A 170 -2.95 3.57 -16.67
N GLN A 171 -3.13 4.63 -15.87
CA GLN A 171 -2.10 5.15 -14.96
C GLN A 171 -1.37 4.03 -14.19
N GLY A 172 -0.04 4.16 -14.13
CA GLY A 172 0.86 3.24 -13.44
C GLY A 172 0.63 3.21 -11.93
N ILE A 173 0.96 2.07 -11.32
CA ILE A 173 0.76 1.78 -9.91
C ILE A 173 2.06 1.21 -9.33
N ASN A 174 2.66 1.91 -8.37
CA ASN A 174 3.64 1.30 -7.48
C ASN A 174 2.90 0.67 -6.29
N ILE A 175 3.05 -0.64 -6.09
CA ILE A 175 2.42 -1.39 -4.99
C ILE A 175 2.74 -0.87 -3.58
N LEU A 176 3.80 -0.07 -3.40
CA LEU A 176 4.17 0.51 -2.12
C LEU A 176 3.50 1.86 -1.83
N GLY A 177 2.67 2.37 -2.74
CA GLY A 177 1.89 3.61 -2.59
C GLY A 177 2.41 4.83 -3.35
N GLN A 178 3.65 4.78 -3.86
CA GLN A 178 4.26 5.87 -4.64
C GLN A 178 3.59 6.05 -6.02
N THR A 179 3.28 7.29 -6.41
CA THR A 179 2.87 7.62 -7.78
C THR A 179 4.07 7.49 -8.73
N PRO A 180 4.00 6.73 -9.83
CA PRO A 180 5.06 6.68 -10.84
C PRO A 180 5.27 8.03 -11.55
N THR A 181 6.47 8.25 -12.08
CA THR A 181 6.89 9.53 -12.71
C THR A 181 6.53 9.61 -14.19
N LYS A 182 6.38 8.46 -14.86
CA LYS A 182 6.12 8.33 -16.31
C LYS A 182 4.83 7.54 -16.59
N PHE A 183 4.23 7.81 -17.75
CA PHE A 183 3.07 7.07 -18.25
C PHE A 183 3.49 6.04 -19.30
N ALA A 184 3.02 4.80 -19.18
CA ALA A 184 3.36 3.71 -20.10
C ALA A 184 2.51 3.69 -21.39
N PHE A 185 1.37 4.37 -21.40
CA PHE A 185 0.42 4.39 -22.52
C PHE A 185 0.52 5.68 -23.33
N ASN A 186 0.40 5.56 -24.65
CA ASN A 186 0.05 6.68 -25.51
C ASN A 186 -1.48 6.69 -25.66
N ASN A 187 -2.13 7.61 -24.95
CA ASN A 187 -3.57 7.85 -24.99
C ASN A 187 -3.95 9.08 -25.82
N ASP A 188 -3.04 9.59 -26.65
CA ASP A 188 -3.38 10.55 -27.72
C ASP A 188 -3.48 9.84 -29.10
N TYR A 189 -3.14 8.55 -29.16
CA TYR A 189 -3.35 7.64 -30.30
C TYR A 189 -4.83 7.22 -30.45
N PHE A 190 -5.35 7.29 -31.68
CA PHE A 190 -6.75 6.97 -31.99
C PHE A 190 -6.94 5.85 -33.02
N ASN A 191 -5.90 5.40 -33.72
CA ASN A 191 -5.98 4.30 -34.70
C ASN A 191 -7.01 4.55 -35.81
N GLY A 192 -7.27 5.81 -36.16
CA GLY A 192 -8.31 6.18 -37.12
C GLY A 192 -9.76 5.95 -36.67
N GLU A 193 -10.02 5.67 -35.39
CA GLU A 193 -11.39 5.58 -34.84
C GLU A 193 -11.85 6.95 -34.27
N CYS A 194 -13.07 7.38 -34.63
CA CYS A 194 -13.75 8.49 -33.95
C CYS A 194 -14.75 7.95 -32.91
N ALA A 195 -14.23 7.27 -31.88
CA ALA A 195 -15.04 6.85 -30.73
C ALA A 195 -15.42 8.07 -29.88
N GLU A 196 -16.72 8.27 -29.64
CA GLU A 196 -17.25 9.45 -28.96
C GLU A 196 -17.92 9.09 -27.62
N VAL A 197 -17.60 9.83 -26.57
CA VAL A 197 -18.37 9.88 -25.32
C VAL A 197 -19.05 11.25 -25.20
N MET A 198 -20.28 11.28 -24.67
CA MET A 198 -20.94 12.53 -24.28
C MET A 198 -20.81 12.71 -22.77
N ASN A 199 -20.15 13.79 -22.37
CA ASN A 199 -20.10 14.21 -20.98
C ASN A 199 -21.51 14.69 -20.56
N PRO A 200 -22.18 14.04 -19.60
CA PRO A 200 -23.58 14.33 -19.28
C PRO A 200 -23.77 15.67 -18.58
N ASN A 201 -22.70 16.25 -18.02
CA ASN A 201 -22.73 17.52 -17.30
C ASN A 201 -22.54 18.69 -18.27
N THR A 202 -21.47 18.67 -19.07
CA THR A 202 -21.14 19.75 -20.02
C THR A 202 -21.93 19.67 -21.32
N LYS A 203 -22.49 18.50 -21.65
CA LYS A 203 -23.07 18.14 -22.97
C LYS A 203 -22.07 18.19 -24.13
N ILE A 204 -20.79 18.34 -23.84
CA ILE A 204 -19.72 18.29 -24.83
C ILE A 204 -19.53 16.82 -25.27
N LYS A 205 -19.21 16.63 -26.55
CA LYS A 205 -18.74 15.36 -27.09
C LYS A 205 -17.22 15.35 -27.08
N GLU A 206 -16.66 14.31 -26.51
CA GLU A 206 -15.23 14.14 -26.28
C GLU A 206 -14.80 12.82 -26.94
N ARG A 207 -13.57 12.77 -27.48
CA ARG A 207 -13.05 11.59 -28.19
C ARG A 207 -12.39 10.63 -27.21
N LEU A 208 -12.68 9.33 -27.33
CA LEU A 208 -12.06 8.28 -26.54
C LEU A 208 -10.76 7.79 -27.21
N PRO A 209 -9.63 7.75 -26.49
CA PRO A 209 -8.38 7.16 -27.00
C PRO A 209 -8.54 5.69 -27.38
N TRP A 210 -7.76 5.20 -28.35
CA TRP A 210 -7.82 3.81 -28.79
C TRP A 210 -7.68 2.81 -27.63
N ASN A 211 -6.77 3.06 -26.69
CA ASN A 211 -6.53 2.19 -25.55
C ASN A 211 -7.74 2.00 -24.63
N VAL A 212 -8.69 2.94 -24.63
CA VAL A 212 -9.87 2.94 -23.76
C VAL A 212 -11.00 2.17 -24.47
N GLY A 213 -11.08 0.86 -24.19
CA GLY A 213 -12.09 -0.02 -24.79
C GLY A 213 -13.52 0.25 -24.32
N PHE A 214 -13.68 0.81 -23.12
CA PHE A 214 -14.96 1.27 -22.59
C PHE A 214 -14.74 2.42 -21.60
N LEU A 215 -15.55 3.47 -21.70
CA LEU A 215 -15.67 4.53 -20.70
C LEU A 215 -17.12 4.99 -20.64
N ASN A 216 -17.67 5.10 -19.44
CA ASN A 216 -19.04 5.53 -19.22
C ASN A 216 -19.14 6.51 -18.05
N TYR A 217 -19.88 7.60 -18.27
CA TYR A 217 -20.32 8.48 -17.19
C TYR A 217 -21.55 7.89 -16.51
N GLU A 218 -21.52 7.83 -15.20
CA GLU A 218 -22.58 7.28 -14.35
C GLU A 218 -23.25 8.41 -13.56
N ILE A 219 -24.46 8.17 -13.06
CA ILE A 219 -25.05 9.06 -12.06
C ILE A 219 -24.17 8.94 -10.80
N PRO A 220 -23.69 10.04 -10.21
CA PRO A 220 -22.72 9.97 -9.11
C PRO A 220 -23.28 9.20 -7.91
N ILE A 221 -22.76 7.98 -7.69
CA ILE A 221 -23.14 7.13 -6.55
C ILE A 221 -22.28 7.54 -5.36
N GLU A 222 -22.95 7.89 -4.26
CA GLU A 222 -22.33 8.21 -2.97
C GLU A 222 -22.23 6.93 -2.11
N GLU A 223 -21.02 6.39 -2.01
CA GLU A 223 -20.68 5.27 -1.12
C GLU A 223 -19.98 5.81 0.13
N THR A 224 -20.67 5.75 1.28
CA THR A 224 -20.20 6.27 2.56
C THR A 224 -19.91 5.14 3.54
N VAL A 225 -18.63 4.78 3.64
CA VAL A 225 -18.09 3.76 4.55
C VAL A 225 -17.78 4.42 5.90
N LEU A 226 -18.59 4.10 6.91
CA LEU A 226 -18.45 4.61 8.28
C LEU A 226 -18.07 3.45 9.21
N THR A 227 -16.85 3.43 9.72
CA THR A 227 -16.40 2.35 10.61
C THR A 227 -16.73 2.56 12.08
N GLU A 228 -16.43 1.55 12.89
CA GLU A 228 -16.52 1.59 14.34
C GLU A 228 -15.28 2.26 14.98
N ILE A 229 -15.39 2.65 16.24
CA ILE A 229 -14.25 3.21 16.97
C ILE A 229 -13.32 2.05 17.35
N TYR A 230 -12.14 2.03 16.73
CA TYR A 230 -11.08 1.07 17.02
C TYR A 230 -10.34 1.51 18.29
N ALA A 231 -10.34 0.65 19.31
CA ALA A 231 -9.77 0.95 20.63
C ALA A 231 -8.24 1.19 20.68
N ASN A 232 -7.52 1.10 19.56
CA ASN A 232 -6.07 1.31 19.43
C ASN A 232 -5.62 1.31 17.96
N ALA A 233 -4.39 1.79 17.72
CA ALA A 233 -3.77 1.85 16.39
C ALA A 233 -3.55 0.46 15.75
N GLN A 234 -3.34 -0.60 16.54
CA GLN A 234 -3.06 -1.94 16.03
C GLN A 234 -4.32 -2.58 15.41
N SER A 235 -5.49 -2.48 16.07
CA SER A 235 -6.76 -2.96 15.51
C SER A 235 -7.23 -2.10 14.34
N PHE A 236 -6.98 -0.80 14.40
CA PHE A 236 -7.22 0.14 13.30
C PHE A 236 -6.45 -0.24 12.03
N MET A 237 -5.13 -0.36 12.11
CA MET A 237 -4.29 -0.63 10.93
C MET A 237 -4.57 -2.01 10.33
N ARG A 238 -4.90 -3.02 11.14
CA ARG A 238 -5.36 -4.32 10.62
C ARG A 238 -6.63 -4.20 9.78
N LYS A 239 -7.56 -3.28 10.10
CA LYS A 239 -8.70 -2.99 9.22
C LYS A 239 -8.25 -2.31 7.94
N LEU A 240 -7.44 -1.25 8.03
CA LEU A 240 -7.00 -0.48 6.86
C LEU A 240 -6.25 -1.35 5.83
N VAL A 241 -5.40 -2.26 6.31
CA VAL A 241 -4.63 -3.20 5.48
C VAL A 241 -5.54 -4.22 4.79
N ASN A 242 -6.56 -4.74 5.50
CA ASN A 242 -7.53 -5.69 4.95
C ASN A 242 -8.48 -5.07 3.90
N GLU A 243 -8.51 -3.73 3.78
CA GLU A 243 -9.29 -2.98 2.78
C GLU A 243 -8.46 -2.58 1.55
N LEU A 244 -7.15 -2.88 1.55
CA LEU A 244 -6.34 -2.78 0.34
C LEU A 244 -6.73 -3.88 -0.67
N PRO A 245 -6.61 -3.64 -1.99
CA PRO A 245 -6.93 -4.65 -2.98
C PRO A 245 -6.11 -5.93 -2.76
N SER A 246 -6.77 -7.09 -2.76
CA SER A 246 -6.22 -8.44 -2.55
C SER A 246 -5.05 -8.85 -3.47
N ASN A 247 -4.71 -7.99 -4.42
CA ASN A 247 -3.70 -8.20 -5.46
C ASN A 247 -2.39 -7.44 -5.14
N VAL A 248 -2.34 -6.69 -4.03
CA VAL A 248 -1.18 -5.89 -3.60
C VAL A 248 -0.47 -6.63 -2.46
N GLU A 249 0.52 -7.44 -2.83
CA GLU A 249 1.24 -8.35 -1.91
C GLU A 249 2.21 -7.63 -0.93
N ALA A 250 2.29 -6.29 -0.98
CA ALA A 250 3.14 -5.48 -0.11
C ALA A 250 2.79 -5.56 1.39
N GLY A 251 1.54 -5.91 1.73
CA GLY A 251 1.08 -6.14 3.10
C GLY A 251 1.16 -4.90 3.99
N LEU A 252 2.09 -4.90 4.95
CA LEU A 252 2.28 -3.86 5.98
C LEU A 252 3.43 -2.88 5.64
N SER A 253 3.84 -2.82 4.37
CA SER A 253 5.05 -2.12 3.90
C SER A 253 4.67 -0.98 2.94
N TYR A 254 5.07 0.25 3.27
CA TYR A 254 4.66 1.48 2.58
C TYR A 254 5.83 2.44 2.32
N LYS A 255 5.79 3.10 1.16
CA LYS A 255 6.80 4.04 0.69
C LYS A 255 6.11 5.19 -0.06
N PHE A 256 6.02 6.34 0.60
CA PHE A 256 5.41 7.57 0.12
C PHE A 256 6.42 8.59 -0.44
N ILE A 257 7.73 8.29 -0.40
CA ILE A 257 8.83 9.23 -0.76
C ILE A 257 8.91 9.56 -2.27
N ARG A 258 7.87 10.22 -2.79
CA ARG A 258 7.90 11.27 -3.84
C ARG A 258 6.52 11.86 -4.20
N SER A 259 5.42 11.45 -3.58
CA SER A 259 4.12 12.13 -3.77
C SER A 259 4.07 13.47 -3.02
N GLU A 260 3.42 14.47 -3.62
CA GLU A 260 3.13 15.74 -2.93
C GLU A 260 2.06 15.57 -1.83
N ASP A 261 1.24 14.52 -1.94
CA ASP A 261 0.40 13.97 -0.88
C ASP A 261 1.11 12.81 -0.16
N PRO A 262 1.82 13.04 0.96
CA PRO A 262 1.98 12.02 1.98
C PRO A 262 0.65 11.81 2.74
N PHE A 263 0.42 10.64 3.35
CA PHE A 263 -0.59 10.54 4.41
C PHE A 263 -0.06 11.28 5.66
N PRO A 264 -0.54 12.48 6.02
CA PRO A 264 0.16 13.31 7.00
C PRO A 264 -0.20 12.85 8.42
N GLY A 265 0.70 12.14 9.09
CA GLY A 265 0.60 11.85 10.53
C GLY A 265 0.79 10.40 10.98
N PHE A 266 1.19 9.46 10.13
CA PHE A 266 1.61 8.11 10.57
C PHE A 266 3.06 8.10 11.12
N ASP A 267 3.29 8.88 12.17
CA ASP A 267 4.54 8.90 12.96
C ASP A 267 4.37 8.08 14.25
N GLU A 268 5.41 7.97 15.10
CA GLU A 268 5.36 7.31 16.42
C GLU A 268 4.24 7.87 17.32
N THR A 269 3.86 9.14 17.12
CA THR A 269 2.70 9.78 17.78
C THR A 269 1.37 9.08 17.47
N PHE A 270 1.22 8.45 16.30
CA PHE A 270 0.02 7.69 15.93
C PHE A 270 -0.19 6.45 16.81
N SER A 271 0.84 5.92 17.47
CA SER A 271 0.74 4.76 18.37
C SER A 271 0.56 5.08 19.86
N GLN A 272 0.28 6.34 20.21
CA GLN A 272 0.18 6.80 21.61
C GLN A 272 -0.86 6.05 22.46
N ALA A 273 -0.60 6.04 23.78
CA ALA A 273 -1.53 5.54 24.79
C ALA A 273 -2.85 6.35 24.83
N ASN A 274 -3.92 5.70 25.31
CA ASN A 274 -5.24 6.29 25.52
C ASN A 274 -5.85 6.98 24.28
N ARG A 275 -5.49 6.48 23.09
CA ARG A 275 -6.08 6.87 21.80
C ARG A 275 -7.02 5.80 21.27
N SER A 276 -8.15 6.22 20.70
CA SER A 276 -9.00 5.39 19.84
C SER A 276 -9.19 6.06 18.47
N TYR A 277 -9.60 5.30 17.47
CA TYR A 277 -9.48 5.70 16.06
C TYR A 277 -10.79 5.43 15.32
N MET A 278 -11.29 6.41 14.57
CA MET A 278 -12.47 6.25 13.72
C MET A 278 -12.13 6.63 12.29
N TRP A 279 -12.35 5.70 11.35
CA TRP A 279 -12.13 5.94 9.92
C TRP A 279 -13.46 6.12 9.20
N VAL A 280 -13.52 7.18 8.40
CA VAL A 280 -14.64 7.52 7.55
C VAL A 280 -14.14 7.73 6.14
N LYS A 281 -14.79 7.10 5.18
CA LYS A 281 -14.44 7.21 3.77
C LYS A 281 -15.69 7.43 2.94
N VAL A 282 -15.72 8.50 2.17
CA VAL A 282 -16.84 8.85 1.29
C VAL A 282 -16.32 8.88 -0.14
N ARG A 283 -17.00 8.16 -1.02
CA ARG A 283 -16.71 8.04 -2.45
C ARG A 283 -17.87 8.53 -3.28
N LEU A 284 -17.59 9.34 -4.27
CA LEU A 284 -18.50 9.80 -5.31
C LEU A 284 -18.03 9.22 -6.64
N GLN A 285 -18.51 8.03 -7.00
CA GLN A 285 -18.15 7.38 -8.27
C GLN A 285 -18.90 8.06 -9.42
N LEU A 286 -18.16 8.70 -10.35
CA LEU A 286 -18.75 9.42 -11.49
C LEU A 286 -18.50 8.73 -12.83
N ILE A 287 -17.35 8.07 -13.02
CA ILE A 287 -16.94 7.49 -14.30
C ILE A 287 -16.36 6.10 -14.07
N THR A 288 -16.77 5.12 -14.87
CA THR A 288 -16.11 3.81 -14.99
C THR A 288 -15.36 3.71 -16.30
N TYR A 289 -14.18 3.09 -16.30
CA TYR A 289 -13.42 2.83 -17.52
C TYR A 289 -12.77 1.44 -17.51
N THR A 290 -12.44 0.93 -18.69
CA THR A 290 -11.65 -0.29 -18.89
C THR A 290 -10.84 -0.21 -20.18
N MET A 291 -9.56 -0.55 -20.06
CA MET A 291 -8.60 -0.60 -21.16
C MET A 291 -8.92 -1.78 -22.10
N ARG A 292 -8.56 -1.70 -23.39
CA ARG A 292 -8.68 -2.85 -24.31
C ARG A 292 -7.86 -4.06 -23.80
N SER A 293 -8.32 -5.26 -24.14
CA SER A 293 -7.69 -6.53 -23.71
C SER A 293 -6.41 -6.89 -24.45
N SER A 294 -6.17 -6.23 -25.59
CA SER A 294 -5.15 -6.53 -26.59
C SER A 294 -4.90 -5.27 -27.43
N GLU A 295 -3.83 -5.26 -28.23
CA GLU A 295 -3.52 -4.18 -29.20
C GLU A 295 -3.38 -2.79 -28.56
N LEU A 296 -2.95 -2.74 -27.29
CA LEU A 296 -2.71 -1.50 -26.56
C LEU A 296 -1.48 -0.75 -27.13
N LYS A 297 -1.65 0.52 -27.51
CA LYS A 297 -0.57 1.43 -27.90
C LYS A 297 0.10 1.98 -26.63
N VAL A 298 1.28 1.45 -26.34
CA VAL A 298 2.21 1.98 -25.34
C VAL A 298 3.03 3.13 -25.95
N ALA A 299 3.56 4.00 -25.09
CA ALA A 299 4.38 5.14 -25.50
C ALA A 299 5.72 4.69 -26.13
N GLU A 300 6.24 5.47 -27.09
CA GLU A 300 7.54 5.19 -27.71
C GLU A 300 8.68 5.28 -26.69
N GLU A 301 8.59 6.20 -25.71
CA GLU A 301 9.53 6.29 -24.59
C GLU A 301 9.54 5.00 -23.76
N PHE A 302 8.37 4.46 -23.39
CA PHE A 302 8.26 3.21 -22.63
C PHE A 302 8.90 2.05 -23.38
N LEU A 303 8.68 1.94 -24.69
CA LEU A 303 9.31 0.91 -25.52
C LEU A 303 10.83 1.11 -25.66
N ASN A 304 11.32 2.35 -25.65
CA ASN A 304 12.75 2.66 -25.66
C ASN A 304 13.43 2.34 -24.32
N ASP A 305 12.82 2.68 -23.19
CA ASP A 305 13.32 2.31 -21.86
C ASP A 305 13.29 0.79 -21.66
N VAL A 306 12.24 0.09 -22.12
CA VAL A 306 12.22 -1.39 -22.16
C VAL A 306 13.36 -1.92 -23.02
N ARG A 307 13.59 -1.38 -24.24
CA ARG A 307 14.72 -1.81 -25.10
C ARG A 307 16.08 -1.62 -24.41
N ALA A 308 16.23 -0.54 -23.63
CA ALA A 308 17.45 -0.21 -22.89
C ALA A 308 17.72 -1.11 -21.66
N LEU A 309 16.71 -1.81 -21.13
CA LEU A 309 16.90 -2.78 -20.04
C LEU A 309 17.85 -3.92 -20.49
N PRO A 310 18.89 -4.25 -19.68
CA PRO A 310 19.87 -5.27 -20.04
C PRO A 310 19.26 -6.68 -20.02
N LEU A 311 19.76 -7.56 -20.90
CA LEU A 311 19.27 -8.94 -20.99
C LEU A 311 19.69 -9.79 -19.78
N ALA A 312 20.86 -9.48 -19.21
CA ALA A 312 21.26 -9.97 -17.89
C ALA A 312 20.49 -9.22 -16.79
N TYR A 313 20.18 -9.91 -15.69
CA TYR A 313 19.44 -9.33 -14.58
C TYR A 313 20.32 -8.38 -13.75
N GLU A 314 20.18 -7.07 -13.99
CA GLU A 314 20.85 -6.01 -13.24
C GLU A 314 19.85 -5.25 -12.36
N LYS A 315 19.78 -5.61 -11.07
CA LYS A 315 18.78 -5.10 -10.10
C LYS A 315 18.58 -3.58 -10.17
N GLY A 316 19.66 -2.81 -10.29
CA GLY A 316 19.60 -1.34 -10.33
C GLY A 316 18.96 -0.71 -11.57
N GLU A 317 18.99 -1.38 -12.73
CA GLU A 317 18.29 -0.90 -13.94
C GLU A 317 16.79 -1.22 -13.85
N TYR A 318 16.46 -2.47 -13.51
CA TYR A 318 15.08 -2.93 -13.40
C TYR A 318 14.31 -2.24 -12.25
N PHE A 319 14.95 -1.99 -11.11
CA PHE A 319 14.32 -1.24 -10.02
C PHE A 319 14.03 0.21 -10.42
N ALA A 320 14.92 0.87 -11.17
CA ALA A 320 14.66 2.23 -11.64
C ALA A 320 13.46 2.28 -12.60
N PHE A 321 13.31 1.31 -13.49
CA PHE A 321 12.14 1.19 -14.36
C PHE A 321 10.82 1.02 -13.58
N LEU A 322 10.83 0.25 -12.48
CA LEU A 322 9.66 0.07 -11.60
C LEU A 322 9.36 1.31 -10.72
N GLU A 323 10.35 2.17 -10.48
CA GLU A 323 10.16 3.49 -9.85
C GLU A 323 9.54 4.49 -10.83
N ASP A 324 9.99 4.49 -12.08
CA ASP A 324 9.54 5.44 -13.10
C ASP A 324 8.16 5.11 -13.69
N TYR A 325 7.90 3.85 -14.08
CA TYR A 325 6.60 3.43 -14.67
C TYR A 325 5.66 2.71 -13.69
N GLY A 326 6.15 2.34 -12.50
CA GLY A 326 5.42 1.51 -11.55
C GLY A 326 5.55 0.01 -11.82
N THR A 327 4.96 -0.78 -10.93
CA THR A 327 4.97 -2.26 -10.97
C THR A 327 3.78 -2.86 -11.72
N HIS A 328 2.69 -2.12 -11.77
CA HIS A 328 1.40 -2.50 -12.34
C HIS A 328 0.82 -1.30 -13.09
N TYR A 329 -0.21 -1.51 -13.90
CA TYR A 329 -1.01 -0.46 -14.52
C TYR A 329 -2.49 -0.67 -14.21
N THR A 330 -3.30 0.38 -14.37
CA THR A 330 -4.75 0.30 -14.10
C THR A 330 -5.53 -0.23 -15.31
N LYS A 331 -5.90 -1.52 -15.30
CA LYS A 331 -6.62 -2.15 -16.43
C LYS A 331 -8.11 -1.81 -16.49
N SER A 332 -8.73 -1.63 -15.33
CA SER A 332 -10.06 -1.08 -15.15
C SER A 332 -10.02 -0.15 -13.96
N GLY A 333 -10.71 0.98 -14.02
CA GLY A 333 -10.69 1.94 -12.92
C GLY A 333 -11.94 2.80 -12.83
N LYS A 334 -11.95 3.67 -11.82
CA LYS A 334 -13.03 4.61 -11.55
C LYS A 334 -12.47 6.01 -11.32
N TYR A 335 -13.09 7.01 -11.93
CA TYR A 335 -12.86 8.42 -11.61
C TYR A 335 -14.06 9.01 -10.84
N GLY A 336 -13.78 10.02 -10.01
CA GLY A 336 -14.77 10.66 -9.16
C GLY A 336 -14.12 11.50 -8.06
N GLY A 337 -14.79 11.56 -6.91
CA GLY A 337 -14.27 12.16 -5.69
C GLY A 337 -14.11 11.12 -4.59
N GLU A 338 -13.06 11.24 -3.77
CA GLU A 338 -12.88 10.43 -2.57
C GLU A 338 -12.37 11.34 -1.45
N TYR A 339 -13.01 11.34 -0.28
CA TYR A 339 -12.40 11.92 0.92
C TYR A 339 -12.39 10.91 2.07
N GLU A 340 -11.32 10.99 2.85
CA GLU A 340 -10.91 9.96 3.80
C GLU A 340 -10.40 10.66 5.07
N LEU A 341 -11.11 10.41 6.18
CA LEU A 341 -10.88 11.04 7.48
C LEU A 341 -10.52 9.95 8.49
N ILE A 342 -9.42 10.17 9.20
CA ILE A 342 -8.97 9.33 10.33
C ILE A 342 -8.95 10.21 11.57
N TYR A 343 -9.96 10.05 12.42
CA TYR A 343 -10.07 10.75 13.69
C TYR A 343 -9.22 10.03 14.74
N VAL A 344 -8.24 10.74 15.33
CA VAL A 344 -7.52 10.30 16.52
C VAL A 344 -8.23 10.90 17.74
N LEU A 345 -8.89 10.04 18.50
CA LEU A 345 -9.76 10.39 19.62
C LEU A 345 -9.06 10.20 20.97
N ASN A 346 -9.32 11.11 21.90
CA ASN A 346 -8.69 11.15 23.22
C ASN A 346 -9.59 10.51 24.29
N GLN A 347 -9.23 9.31 24.74
CA GLN A 347 -10.03 8.58 25.72
C GLN A 347 -10.17 9.30 27.06
N ASP A 348 -9.13 10.00 27.51
CA ASP A 348 -9.16 10.66 28.81
C ASP A 348 -9.96 11.97 28.76
N ALA A 349 -9.96 12.68 27.63
CA ALA A 349 -10.86 13.82 27.42
C ALA A 349 -12.33 13.39 27.25
N ILE A 350 -12.60 12.27 26.55
CA ILE A 350 -13.93 11.67 26.45
C ILE A 350 -14.46 11.36 27.86
N ARG A 351 -13.65 10.71 28.70
CA ARG A 351 -13.97 10.41 30.11
C ARG A 351 -14.15 11.68 30.94
N ALA A 352 -13.25 12.65 30.84
CA ALA A 352 -13.29 13.90 31.60
C ALA A 352 -14.53 14.75 31.28
N LYS A 353 -15.02 14.73 30.03
CA LYS A 353 -16.28 15.37 29.64
C LYS A 353 -17.52 14.51 29.96
N GLY A 354 -17.37 13.28 30.45
CA GLY A 354 -18.50 12.35 30.66
C GLY A 354 -19.24 12.02 29.36
N LEU A 355 -18.49 11.76 28.30
CA LEU A 355 -19.00 11.27 27.01
C LEU A 355 -18.76 9.75 26.90
N THR A 356 -19.50 9.10 26.01
CA THR A 356 -19.25 7.69 25.63
C THR A 356 -18.76 7.60 24.19
N GLU A 357 -18.07 6.52 23.84
CA GLU A 357 -17.63 6.27 22.46
C GLU A 357 -18.82 6.26 21.49
N SER A 358 -19.95 5.67 21.87
CA SER A 358 -21.19 5.69 21.07
C SER A 358 -21.69 7.11 20.78
N MET A 359 -21.70 7.99 21.79
CA MET A 359 -22.08 9.40 21.61
C MET A 359 -21.12 10.16 20.68
N VAL A 360 -19.81 9.91 20.79
CA VAL A 360 -18.80 10.51 19.90
C VAL A 360 -18.99 9.99 18.47
N GLN A 361 -19.19 8.69 18.30
CA GLN A 361 -19.42 8.07 17.00
C GLN A 361 -20.71 8.57 16.34
N GLU A 362 -21.80 8.73 17.10
CA GLU A 362 -23.07 9.26 16.60
C GLU A 362 -22.93 10.75 16.20
N CYS A 363 -22.33 11.59 17.05
CA CYS A 363 -22.10 13.00 16.71
C CYS A 363 -21.24 13.16 15.44
N LEU A 364 -20.19 12.36 15.26
CA LEU A 364 -19.36 12.39 14.05
C LEU A 364 -20.10 11.82 12.82
N LYS A 365 -20.80 10.68 12.94
CA LYS A 365 -21.61 10.11 11.86
C LYS A 365 -22.66 11.09 11.35
N ASN A 366 -23.43 11.69 12.25
CA ASN A 366 -24.54 12.58 11.90
C ASN A 366 -24.00 13.91 11.33
N GLY A 367 -22.91 14.45 11.90
CA GLY A 367 -22.24 15.63 11.37
C GLY A 367 -21.70 15.43 9.95
N ILE A 368 -21.14 14.26 9.63
CA ILE A 368 -20.65 13.95 8.28
C ILE A 368 -21.81 13.76 7.28
N ARG A 369 -22.92 13.14 7.73
CA ARG A 369 -24.14 12.96 6.93
C ARG A 369 -25.02 14.21 6.80
N GLN A 370 -24.70 15.29 7.54
CA GLN A 370 -25.53 16.48 7.69
C GLN A 370 -26.94 16.16 8.27
N GLU A 371 -27.04 15.10 9.08
CA GLU A 371 -28.25 14.66 9.77
C GLU A 371 -28.41 15.39 11.12
N ALA A 372 -29.66 15.70 11.49
CA ALA A 372 -29.96 16.46 12.71
C ALA A 372 -29.60 15.66 13.98
N THR A 373 -28.66 16.16 14.78
CA THR A 373 -28.21 15.51 16.02
C THR A 373 -29.25 15.65 17.14
N SER A 374 -29.79 14.53 17.62
CA SER A 374 -30.64 14.51 18.82
C SER A 374 -29.87 14.69 20.14
N ILE A 375 -28.54 14.75 20.08
CA ILE A 375 -27.64 14.87 21.24
C ILE A 375 -27.22 16.34 21.40
N ASN A 376 -27.80 17.02 22.40
CA ASN A 376 -27.48 18.41 22.79
C ASN A 376 -25.99 18.66 23.18
N ARG A 377 -25.16 17.62 23.19
CA ARG A 377 -23.74 17.66 23.58
C ARG A 377 -22.76 17.50 22.42
N CYS A 378 -23.19 17.39 21.16
CA CYS A 378 -22.24 17.20 20.06
C CYS A 378 -21.23 18.35 19.92
N ASN A 379 -21.54 19.56 20.38
CA ASN A 379 -20.60 20.69 20.45
C ASN A 379 -19.36 20.43 21.32
N ASP A 380 -19.42 19.46 22.26
CA ASP A 380 -18.25 19.00 23.04
C ASP A 380 -17.26 18.18 22.21
N VAL A 381 -17.67 17.74 21.01
CA VAL A 381 -16.96 16.88 20.05
C VAL A 381 -16.63 17.64 18.76
N THR A 382 -17.59 18.41 18.21
CA THR A 382 -17.49 19.15 16.92
C THR A 382 -16.79 20.51 17.04
N ASN A 383 -15.83 20.59 17.95
CA ASN A 383 -14.78 21.58 18.02
C ASN A 383 -13.55 20.85 18.56
N THR A 384 -12.34 21.15 18.08
CA THR A 384 -11.09 20.45 18.47
C THR A 384 -10.61 20.76 19.92
N ASN A 385 -11.56 21.04 20.82
CA ASN A 385 -11.43 21.21 22.26
C ASN A 385 -11.14 19.86 22.98
N GLY A 386 -10.10 19.15 22.56
CA GLY A 386 -9.47 18.02 23.25
C GLY A 386 -10.12 16.64 23.12
N VAL A 387 -11.32 16.48 22.55
CA VAL A 387 -11.92 15.14 22.33
C VAL A 387 -11.38 14.48 21.06
N VAL A 388 -11.24 15.27 19.99
CA VAL A 388 -10.46 14.92 18.80
C VAL A 388 -9.10 15.60 18.98
N ASP A 389 -8.02 14.82 19.00
CA ASP A 389 -6.64 15.33 19.15
C ASP A 389 -6.03 15.66 17.78
N GLN A 390 -6.34 14.86 16.76
CA GLN A 390 -5.85 15.03 15.39
C GLN A 390 -6.85 14.43 14.41
N ILE A 391 -6.92 15.00 13.19
CA ILE A 391 -7.59 14.38 12.05
C ILE A 391 -6.58 14.26 10.93
N LEU A 392 -6.35 13.03 10.47
CA LEU A 392 -5.61 12.78 9.23
C LEU A 392 -6.64 12.83 8.10
N THR A 393 -6.41 13.70 7.11
CA THR A 393 -7.38 14.00 6.05
C THR A 393 -6.71 13.84 4.70
N THR A 394 -7.33 13.05 3.82
CA THR A 394 -6.99 12.97 2.40
C THR A 394 -8.23 13.32 1.59
N ILE A 395 -8.11 14.27 0.65
CA ILE A 395 -9.20 14.72 -0.23
C ILE A 395 -8.71 14.59 -1.67
N LYS A 396 -9.42 13.81 -2.48
CA LYS A 396 -9.08 13.48 -3.87
C LYS A 396 -10.17 13.99 -4.80
N GLY A 397 -9.78 14.87 -5.72
CA GLY A 397 -10.65 15.42 -6.75
C GLY A 397 -11.40 16.68 -6.31
N GLY A 398 -12.05 17.31 -7.27
CA GLY A 398 -12.74 18.60 -7.12
C GLY A 398 -11.79 19.78 -7.26
N SER A 399 -12.25 20.96 -6.83
CA SER A 399 -11.41 22.16 -6.80
C SER A 399 -10.38 22.09 -5.68
N LEU A 400 -9.11 22.35 -6.01
CA LEU A 400 -8.01 22.46 -5.05
C LEU A 400 -8.30 23.54 -3.98
N SER A 401 -8.93 24.66 -4.35
CA SER A 401 -9.24 25.74 -3.42
C SER A 401 -10.33 25.36 -2.40
N LEU A 402 -11.33 24.56 -2.82
CA LEU A 402 -12.36 24.03 -1.91
C LEU A 402 -11.79 22.91 -1.03
N SER A 403 -10.96 22.04 -1.59
CA SER A 403 -10.30 20.97 -0.84
C SER A 403 -9.39 21.54 0.27
N ALA A 404 -8.65 22.61 -0.04
CA ALA A 404 -7.86 23.35 0.94
C ALA A 404 -8.71 24.05 2.02
N SER A 405 -9.87 24.62 1.67
CA SER A 405 -10.77 25.24 2.66
C SER A 405 -11.42 24.20 3.57
N ILE A 406 -11.83 23.05 3.03
CA ILE A 406 -12.34 21.89 3.80
C ILE A 406 -11.27 21.34 4.74
N TYR A 407 -10.02 21.21 4.30
CA TYR A 407 -8.90 20.81 5.15
C TYR A 407 -8.71 21.80 6.32
N ALA A 408 -8.68 23.10 6.02
CA ALA A 408 -8.53 24.17 7.03
C ALA A 408 -9.76 24.33 7.95
N GLN A 409 -10.92 23.81 7.55
CA GLN A 409 -12.14 23.71 8.37
C GLN A 409 -12.07 22.51 9.32
N LEU A 410 -11.75 21.31 8.79
CA LEU A 410 -11.69 20.07 9.55
C LEU A 410 -10.78 20.18 10.78
N GLN A 411 -9.61 20.83 10.65
CA GLN A 411 -8.69 21.04 11.79
C GLN A 411 -9.24 22.00 12.88
N LYS A 412 -10.41 22.63 12.68
CA LYS A 412 -11.08 23.53 13.63
C LYS A 412 -12.38 22.95 14.19
N THR A 413 -13.29 22.52 13.30
CA THR A 413 -14.63 22.02 13.65
C THR A 413 -14.70 20.50 13.79
N GLY A 414 -13.72 19.76 13.27
CA GLY A 414 -13.75 18.31 13.18
C GLY A 414 -14.78 17.72 12.20
N VAL A 415 -15.65 18.55 11.61
CA VAL A 415 -16.67 18.15 10.63
C VAL A 415 -16.74 19.15 9.48
N ILE A 416 -17.00 18.65 8.28
CA ILE A 416 -17.27 19.46 7.09
C ILE A 416 -18.72 19.97 7.20
N ASP A 417 -18.97 21.23 6.87
CA ASP A 417 -20.35 21.73 6.78
C ASP A 417 -21.04 21.34 5.45
N ALA A 418 -22.38 21.29 5.47
CA ALA A 418 -23.18 20.89 4.32
C ALA A 418 -22.92 21.71 3.05
N ALA A 419 -22.67 23.01 3.15
CA ALA A 419 -22.43 23.87 1.99
C ALA A 419 -21.02 23.64 1.43
N SER A 420 -20.00 23.55 2.28
CA SER A 420 -18.65 23.17 1.85
C SER A 420 -18.62 21.79 1.16
N TYR A 421 -19.33 20.81 1.72
CA TYR A 421 -19.42 19.47 1.13
C TYR A 421 -20.13 19.48 -0.23
N GLU A 422 -21.31 20.11 -0.33
CA GLU A 422 -22.07 20.17 -1.59
C GLU A 422 -21.34 20.99 -2.67
N ASN A 423 -20.67 22.09 -2.30
CA ASN A 423 -19.83 22.85 -3.23
C ASN A 423 -18.66 22.00 -3.77
N TRP A 424 -17.97 21.22 -2.93
CA TRP A 424 -16.92 20.30 -3.38
C TRP A 424 -17.48 19.21 -4.30
N LYS A 425 -18.58 18.57 -3.90
CA LYS A 425 -19.31 17.54 -4.65
C LYS A 425 -19.69 18.01 -6.06
N GLN A 426 -20.14 19.26 -6.21
CA GLN A 426 -20.43 19.85 -7.52
C GLN A 426 -19.18 19.98 -8.40
N THR A 427 -17.99 20.25 -7.82
CA THR A 427 -16.73 20.34 -8.59
C THR A 427 -16.18 18.99 -9.06
N ILE A 428 -16.61 17.85 -8.47
CA ILE A 428 -16.25 16.50 -8.95
C ILE A 428 -16.71 16.26 -10.40
N ASN A 429 -17.80 16.89 -10.82
CA ASN A 429 -18.32 16.80 -12.19
C ASN A 429 -17.42 17.43 -13.27
N VAL A 430 -16.44 18.23 -12.86
CA VAL A 430 -15.51 18.97 -13.74
C VAL A 430 -14.05 18.55 -13.51
N SER A 431 -13.69 18.24 -12.26
CA SER A 431 -12.35 17.79 -11.86
C SER A 431 -12.42 16.45 -11.11
N PRO A 432 -12.87 15.36 -11.76
CA PRO A 432 -12.82 14.03 -11.14
C PRO A 432 -11.37 13.52 -11.13
N THR A 433 -10.98 12.80 -10.09
CA THR A 433 -9.66 12.12 -10.03
C THR A 433 -9.82 10.62 -9.85
N HIS A 434 -8.71 9.90 -9.94
CA HIS A 434 -8.67 8.46 -9.93
C HIS A 434 -8.87 7.88 -8.51
N ILE A 435 -9.99 7.17 -8.28
CA ILE A 435 -10.40 6.70 -6.93
C ILE A 435 -10.34 5.17 -6.73
N TYR A 436 -10.22 4.38 -7.79
CA TYR A 436 -10.11 2.92 -7.68
C TYR A 436 -9.36 2.31 -8.89
N SER A 437 -8.32 1.53 -8.63
CA SER A 437 -7.61 0.71 -9.65
C SER A 437 -7.95 -0.77 -9.51
N LYS A 438 -8.15 -1.44 -10.64
CA LYS A 438 -7.88 -2.87 -10.80
C LYS A 438 -6.48 -3.03 -11.42
N PRO A 439 -5.46 -3.46 -10.64
CA PRO A 439 -4.09 -3.56 -11.13
C PRO A 439 -3.89 -4.76 -12.06
N GLU A 440 -2.98 -4.61 -13.02
CA GLU A 440 -2.46 -5.65 -13.91
C GLU A 440 -0.93 -5.46 -14.08
N PRO A 441 -0.08 -6.51 -14.08
CA PRO A 441 1.38 -6.33 -14.03
C PRO A 441 1.99 -5.59 -15.24
N ILE A 442 2.93 -4.67 -14.99
CA ILE A 442 3.50 -3.77 -16.02
C ILE A 442 4.20 -4.53 -17.15
N HIS A 443 4.80 -5.69 -16.87
CA HIS A 443 5.49 -6.51 -17.87
C HIS A 443 4.56 -7.07 -18.96
N ARG A 444 3.23 -7.04 -18.78
CA ARG A 444 2.26 -7.42 -19.83
C ARG A 444 2.14 -6.38 -20.96
N LEU A 445 2.72 -5.20 -20.79
CA LEU A 445 2.78 -4.15 -21.80
C LEU A 445 3.94 -4.30 -22.78
N ILE A 446 4.80 -5.31 -22.62
CA ILE A 446 5.94 -5.57 -23.52
C ILE A 446 5.45 -6.40 -24.73
N PRO A 447 5.57 -5.90 -25.98
CA PRO A 447 5.22 -6.65 -27.18
C PRO A 447 6.04 -7.93 -27.33
N LEU A 448 5.38 -9.05 -27.62
CA LEU A 448 6.04 -10.36 -27.75
C LEU A 448 6.90 -10.49 -29.03
N ASP A 449 6.70 -9.62 -30.02
CA ASP A 449 7.56 -9.53 -31.21
C ASP A 449 8.80 -8.64 -31.01
N MET A 450 8.95 -7.98 -29.85
CA MET A 450 10.19 -7.28 -29.51
C MET A 450 11.34 -8.28 -29.32
N LEU A 451 12.49 -7.98 -29.95
CA LEU A 451 13.73 -8.75 -29.79
C LEU A 451 14.11 -8.89 -28.31
N HIS A 452 14.20 -10.15 -27.83
CA HIS A 452 14.43 -10.54 -26.44
C HIS A 452 13.32 -10.13 -25.42
N ALA A 453 12.07 -9.97 -25.86
CA ALA A 453 10.92 -9.69 -24.97
C ALA A 453 10.87 -10.64 -23.75
N THR A 454 10.94 -11.96 -23.98
CA THR A 454 10.83 -12.99 -22.93
C THR A 454 11.86 -12.81 -21.81
N ASN A 455 13.12 -12.47 -22.14
CA ASN A 455 14.16 -12.22 -21.14
C ASN A 455 13.81 -11.02 -20.25
N ARG A 456 13.37 -9.91 -20.86
CA ARG A 456 12.99 -8.69 -20.13
C ARG A 456 11.72 -8.89 -19.29
N ILE A 457 10.75 -9.65 -19.79
CA ILE A 457 9.52 -10.00 -19.06
C ILE A 457 9.84 -10.81 -17.80
N VAL A 458 10.66 -11.87 -17.92
CA VAL A 458 11.08 -12.71 -16.77
C VAL A 458 11.92 -11.91 -15.78
N ASN A 459 12.83 -11.05 -16.27
CA ASN A 459 13.62 -10.17 -15.42
C ASN A 459 12.74 -9.11 -14.70
N LEU A 460 11.69 -8.58 -15.32
CA LEU A 460 10.74 -7.64 -14.68
C LEU A 460 9.81 -8.33 -13.68
N GLN A 461 9.41 -9.58 -13.92
CA GLN A 461 8.72 -10.42 -12.94
C GLN A 461 9.59 -10.56 -11.69
N ARG A 462 10.80 -11.09 -11.85
CA ARG A 462 11.79 -11.22 -10.78
C ARG A 462 12.08 -9.88 -10.08
N ALA A 463 12.20 -8.78 -10.82
CA ALA A 463 12.44 -7.46 -10.25
C ALA A 463 11.26 -6.98 -9.40
N THR A 464 10.02 -7.31 -9.78
CA THR A 464 8.82 -6.98 -9.00
C THR A 464 8.82 -7.79 -7.69
N ASP A 465 9.12 -9.09 -7.76
CA ASP A 465 9.21 -9.97 -6.59
C ASP A 465 10.33 -9.52 -5.63
N GLU A 466 11.52 -9.22 -6.16
CA GLU A 466 12.63 -8.67 -5.39
C GLU A 466 12.30 -7.28 -4.82
N TYR A 467 11.52 -6.44 -5.52
CA TYR A 467 11.11 -5.11 -5.04
C TYR A 467 10.07 -5.19 -3.91
N ILE A 468 9.14 -6.16 -3.96
CA ILE A 468 8.26 -6.51 -2.81
C ILE A 468 9.12 -6.92 -1.62
N ALA A 469 10.03 -7.88 -1.81
CA ALA A 469 10.90 -8.40 -0.76
C ALA A 469 11.88 -7.35 -0.20
N GLU A 470 12.29 -6.38 -1.03
CA GLU A 470 13.24 -5.34 -0.67
C GLU A 470 12.68 -4.39 0.40
N TYR A 471 11.38 -4.06 0.30
CA TYR A 471 10.72 -3.15 1.22
C TYR A 471 9.96 -3.84 2.37
N ASN A 472 9.90 -5.18 2.36
CA ASN A 472 9.07 -5.98 3.25
C ASN A 472 9.39 -5.80 4.75
N VAL A 473 8.35 -5.73 5.59
CA VAL A 473 8.42 -5.62 7.06
C VAL A 473 9.25 -6.69 7.78
N SER A 474 9.56 -7.83 7.14
CA SER A 474 10.46 -8.86 7.69
C SER A 474 11.89 -8.37 7.98
N LYS A 475 12.30 -7.23 7.41
CA LYS A 475 13.57 -6.55 7.72
C LYS A 475 13.53 -5.70 9.00
N CYS A 476 12.36 -5.49 9.59
CA CYS A 476 12.22 -4.88 10.91
C CYS A 476 12.59 -5.87 12.03
N LYS A 477 12.91 -5.36 13.23
CA LYS A 477 12.88 -6.17 14.45
C LYS A 477 11.42 -6.40 14.91
N PRO A 478 11.09 -7.58 15.45
CA PRO A 478 9.76 -7.85 15.97
C PRO A 478 9.45 -6.97 17.19
N CYS A 479 8.20 -6.51 17.30
CA CYS A 479 7.70 -5.82 18.47
C CYS A 479 7.46 -6.79 19.64
N GLN A 480 7.51 -6.29 20.87
CA GLN A 480 7.22 -7.09 22.06
C GLN A 480 5.70 -7.21 22.29
N ASN A 481 5.31 -8.11 23.20
CA ASN A 481 3.95 -8.23 23.73
C ASN A 481 2.82 -8.33 22.67
N GLY A 482 3.13 -8.92 21.50
CA GLY A 482 2.18 -9.11 20.40
C GLY A 482 1.87 -7.84 19.59
N GLY A 483 2.68 -6.78 19.70
CA GLY A 483 2.59 -5.60 18.83
C GLY A 483 2.79 -5.95 17.35
N THR A 484 2.11 -5.23 16.44
CA THR A 484 2.26 -5.42 14.99
C THR A 484 3.27 -4.43 14.46
N VAL A 485 4.30 -4.90 13.76
CA VAL A 485 5.26 -4.02 13.08
C VAL A 485 4.73 -3.59 11.72
N ILE A 486 4.91 -2.31 11.38
CA ILE A 486 4.67 -1.75 10.05
C ILE A 486 5.94 -1.05 9.55
N GLN A 487 6.11 -0.94 8.24
CA GLN A 487 7.19 -0.18 7.61
C GLN A 487 6.58 1.00 6.85
N VAL A 488 7.11 2.20 7.11
CA VAL A 488 6.68 3.48 6.52
C VAL A 488 7.94 4.30 6.24
N ASP A 489 8.16 4.70 4.98
CA ASP A 489 9.23 5.61 4.56
C ASP A 489 10.65 5.27 5.07
N GLY A 490 10.93 3.96 5.14
CA GLY A 490 12.23 3.45 5.58
C GLY A 490 12.42 3.39 7.10
N LYS A 491 11.35 3.59 7.88
CA LYS A 491 11.30 3.40 9.33
C LYS A 491 10.29 2.30 9.68
N CYS A 492 10.59 1.50 10.70
CA CYS A 492 9.66 0.53 11.28
C CYS A 492 9.01 1.10 12.54
N VAL A 493 7.69 0.95 12.66
CA VAL A 493 6.90 1.42 13.80
C VAL A 493 6.15 0.25 14.43
N CYS A 494 6.11 0.21 15.77
CA CYS A 494 5.41 -0.82 16.52
C CYS A 494 4.01 -0.37 16.94
N LEU A 495 2.98 -1.04 16.43
CA LEU A 495 1.59 -0.79 16.78
C LEU A 495 1.19 -1.64 17.98
N CYS A 496 1.00 -0.99 19.12
CA CYS A 496 0.75 -1.65 20.40
C CYS A 496 -0.71 -1.99 20.66
N SER A 497 -0.92 -3.16 21.29
CA SER A 497 -2.17 -3.54 21.93
C SER A 497 -2.51 -2.55 23.07
N PRO A 498 -3.80 -2.30 23.41
CA PRO A 498 -4.20 -1.29 24.40
C PRO A 498 -3.48 -1.36 25.73
N LEU A 499 -3.10 -2.57 26.18
CA LEU A 499 -2.45 -2.83 27.46
C LEU A 499 -0.97 -2.42 27.51
N TYR A 500 -0.35 -2.06 26.37
CA TYR A 500 1.10 -1.86 26.26
C TYR A 500 1.48 -0.50 25.62
N GLU A 501 2.70 -0.05 25.92
CA GLU A 501 3.32 1.20 25.46
C GLU A 501 4.86 1.10 25.47
N GLY A 502 5.55 2.19 25.13
CA GLY A 502 6.99 2.22 24.84
C GLY A 502 7.29 1.87 23.38
N LEU A 503 8.49 2.19 22.90
CA LEU A 503 8.82 2.13 21.46
C LEU A 503 8.73 0.73 20.83
N ALA A 504 8.79 -0.32 21.65
CA ALA A 504 8.59 -1.71 21.22
C ALA A 504 7.36 -2.37 21.84
N CYS A 505 6.44 -1.62 22.44
CA CYS A 505 5.33 -2.11 23.25
C CYS A 505 5.80 -2.89 24.50
N GLN A 506 6.98 -2.58 25.04
CA GLN A 506 7.60 -3.32 26.14
C GLN A 506 6.97 -3.05 27.51
N THR A 507 6.39 -1.87 27.72
CA THR A 507 5.85 -1.43 29.02
C THR A 507 4.37 -1.80 29.12
N HIS A 508 3.96 -2.46 30.20
CA HIS A 508 2.54 -2.72 30.49
C HIS A 508 1.92 -1.55 31.26
N LYS A 509 0.75 -1.07 30.82
CA LYS A 509 0.00 0.02 31.45
C LYS A 509 -0.64 -0.42 32.76
N LEU A 510 -0.01 -0.09 33.89
CA LEU A 510 -0.63 -0.20 35.22
C LEU A 510 -1.72 0.89 35.39
N GLY A 511 -2.85 0.71 34.70
CA GLY A 511 -3.96 1.67 34.70
C GLY A 511 -5.37 1.05 34.57
N SER A 512 -5.50 -0.10 33.92
CA SER A 512 -6.79 -0.82 33.82
C SER A 512 -7.23 -1.41 35.15
N ARG A 513 -7.92 -0.60 35.97
CA ARG A 513 -8.56 -1.02 37.23
C ARG A 513 -9.55 -2.16 37.00
N VAL A 514 -9.16 -3.37 37.38
CA VAL A 514 -10.10 -4.49 37.58
C VAL A 514 -10.86 -4.25 38.90
N THR A 515 -11.94 -3.49 38.84
CA THR A 515 -12.92 -3.39 39.95
C THR A 515 -13.78 -4.64 39.97
N GLY A 516 -13.27 -5.76 40.51
CA GLY A 516 -13.88 -7.07 40.30
C GLY A 516 -13.53 -8.18 41.30
N HIS A 517 -13.77 -7.94 42.59
CA HIS A 517 -13.80 -8.93 43.68
C HIS A 517 -12.49 -9.69 44.03
N ALA A 518 -12.32 -9.97 45.33
CA ALA A 518 -11.27 -10.85 45.82
C ALA A 518 -11.66 -12.33 45.61
N GLY A 519 -11.31 -12.88 44.45
CA GLY A 519 -11.27 -14.33 44.21
C GLY A 519 -9.93 -14.93 44.64
N ALA A 520 -9.92 -16.17 45.12
CA ALA A 520 -8.71 -16.81 45.64
C ALA A 520 -7.66 -17.07 44.55
N ALA A 521 -6.38 -17.01 44.92
CA ALA A 521 -5.27 -17.29 44.02
C ALA A 521 -5.22 -18.78 43.63
N GLY A 522 -5.54 -19.08 42.38
CA GLY A 522 -5.32 -20.38 41.76
C GLY A 522 -3.90 -20.47 41.17
N VAL A 523 -3.16 -21.53 41.49
CA VAL A 523 -1.82 -21.76 40.94
C VAL A 523 -1.92 -22.23 39.49
N ALA A 524 -1.35 -21.47 38.56
CA ALA A 524 -1.07 -21.92 37.20
C ALA A 524 0.34 -22.52 37.13
N ALA A 525 0.50 -23.64 36.43
CA ALA A 525 1.72 -24.44 36.45
C ALA A 525 2.80 -23.93 35.48
N LEU A 526 4.03 -24.38 35.72
CA LEU A 526 5.15 -24.29 34.78
C LEU A 526 4.94 -25.30 33.64
N GLU A 527 4.93 -24.84 32.39
CA GLU A 527 5.38 -25.65 31.24
C GLU A 527 6.48 -24.88 30.50
N GLY A 528 7.54 -25.58 30.11
CA GLY A 528 8.79 -24.99 29.65
C GLY A 528 9.01 -25.11 28.14
N ASN A 529 9.83 -24.20 27.60
CA ASN A 529 10.27 -24.26 26.21
C ASN A 529 11.04 -25.55 25.88
N ALA A 530 10.70 -26.16 24.74
CA ALA A 530 11.53 -27.15 24.05
C ALA A 530 11.52 -26.88 22.53
N ALA A 531 12.24 -25.83 22.10
CA ALA A 531 12.44 -25.56 20.68
C ALA A 531 13.43 -26.58 20.08
N GLY A 532 12.93 -27.51 19.27
CA GLY A 532 13.73 -28.58 18.69
C GLY A 532 14.58 -28.14 17.51
N HIS A 533 15.90 -28.30 17.62
CA HIS A 533 16.82 -28.27 16.48
C HIS A 533 16.55 -29.46 15.55
N VAL A 534 16.43 -29.22 14.23
CA VAL A 534 16.67 -30.24 13.20
C VAL A 534 17.46 -29.60 12.06
N SER A 535 18.65 -30.12 11.79
CA SER A 535 19.46 -29.77 10.61
C SER A 535 19.15 -30.74 9.46
N ALA A 536 19.28 -30.27 8.22
CA ALA A 536 19.17 -31.14 7.05
C ALA A 536 20.37 -32.11 6.94
N THR A 537 20.10 -33.35 6.53
CA THR A 537 21.09 -34.33 6.04
C THR A 537 20.45 -35.18 4.93
N GLU A 538 21.25 -35.62 3.97
CA GLU A 538 20.81 -36.39 2.79
C GLU A 538 20.83 -37.92 3.04
N ALA A 539 19.84 -38.65 2.51
CA ALA A 539 19.97 -40.07 2.13
C ALA A 539 18.79 -40.52 1.25
N GLY A 540 19.07 -41.20 0.13
CA GLY A 540 18.10 -41.47 -0.95
C GLY A 540 17.26 -42.75 -0.88
N PHE A 541 16.58 -43.01 -2.02
CA PHE A 541 15.79 -44.21 -2.39
C PHE A 541 14.48 -44.45 -1.57
N GLN A 542 13.36 -44.91 -2.12
CA GLN A 542 13.09 -45.64 -3.37
C GLN A 542 11.60 -45.51 -3.80
N GLU A 543 11.26 -45.72 -5.09
CA GLU A 543 9.86 -45.89 -5.54
C GLU A 543 9.23 -47.23 -5.07
N PRO A 544 7.90 -47.34 -5.02
CA PRO A 544 7.23 -48.13 -6.07
C PRO A 544 5.92 -47.54 -6.63
N ASN A 545 5.35 -48.22 -7.63
CA ASN A 545 4.26 -47.74 -8.50
C ASN A 545 2.85 -48.29 -8.15
N ALA A 546 1.84 -47.65 -8.77
CA ALA A 546 0.55 -48.20 -9.25
C ALA A 546 -0.69 -48.27 -8.33
N ALA A 547 -1.71 -47.49 -8.75
CA ALA A 547 -3.12 -47.85 -8.95
C ALA A 547 -3.99 -48.51 -7.86
N GLU A 548 -5.15 -47.89 -7.59
CA GLU A 548 -6.45 -48.57 -7.81
C GLU A 548 -7.60 -47.57 -8.07
N THR A 549 -8.76 -48.08 -8.50
CA THR A 549 -9.91 -47.30 -9.02
C THR A 549 -11.24 -47.71 -8.39
N LEU A 550 -12.10 -46.75 -8.08
CA LEU A 550 -13.57 -46.85 -7.90
C LEU A 550 -14.09 -45.38 -7.84
N SER A 551 -14.83 -44.81 -8.79
CA SER A 551 -16.07 -45.23 -9.46
C SER A 551 -17.30 -45.29 -8.54
N MET A 552 -18.18 -44.30 -8.69
CA MET A 552 -19.63 -44.53 -8.58
C MET A 552 -20.39 -43.59 -9.52
N THR A 553 -21.26 -44.18 -10.34
CA THR A 553 -22.05 -43.51 -11.38
C THR A 553 -23.39 -43.01 -10.88
N ASN A 554 -23.92 -41.95 -11.52
CA ASN A 554 -25.37 -41.88 -11.72
C ASN A 554 -25.70 -41.22 -13.06
N THR A 555 -26.39 -41.95 -13.93
CA THR A 555 -26.75 -41.55 -15.29
C THR A 555 -28.26 -41.38 -15.44
N VAL A 556 -28.71 -40.26 -16.01
CA VAL A 556 -30.06 -40.13 -16.57
C VAL A 556 -29.91 -39.65 -18.01
N ASN A 557 -30.40 -40.45 -18.96
CA ASN A 557 -30.38 -40.10 -20.37
C ASN A 557 -31.46 -39.06 -20.69
N LEU A 558 -31.13 -38.09 -21.55
CA LEU A 558 -32.06 -37.54 -22.53
C LEU A 558 -31.41 -37.58 -23.91
N ARG A 559 -32.26 -37.71 -24.93
CA ARG A 559 -31.90 -38.12 -26.30
C ARG A 559 -32.11 -36.95 -27.26
N GLU A 560 -31.28 -36.89 -28.30
CA GLU A 560 -31.43 -35.91 -29.38
C GLU A 560 -32.76 -36.07 -30.12
N ASP A 561 -33.34 -34.95 -30.55
CA ASP A 561 -34.14 -34.90 -31.79
C ASP A 561 -34.06 -33.50 -32.42
N HIS A 562 -34.23 -33.42 -33.75
CA HIS A 562 -34.09 -32.21 -34.55
C HIS A 562 -35.46 -31.74 -35.09
N ARG A 563 -35.84 -30.46 -34.89
CA ARG A 563 -36.14 -29.49 -35.99
C ARG A 563 -36.89 -28.20 -35.59
N THR A 564 -36.66 -27.19 -36.44
CA THR A 564 -37.58 -26.11 -36.90
C THR A 564 -38.00 -24.95 -36.00
N ASN A 565 -37.66 -23.77 -36.54
CA ASN A 565 -38.40 -22.50 -36.63
C ASN A 565 -38.42 -21.47 -35.48
N THR A 566 -38.04 -20.27 -35.90
CA THR A 566 -38.24 -18.97 -35.26
C THR A 566 -39.72 -18.63 -35.06
N THR A 567 -40.06 -18.13 -33.85
CA THR A 567 -40.74 -16.83 -33.60
C THR A 567 -41.49 -16.87 -32.25
N SER A 568 -40.81 -16.61 -31.12
CA SER A 568 -41.39 -16.10 -29.86
C SER A 568 -40.34 -15.86 -28.75
N VAL A 569 -39.46 -14.87 -28.91
CA VAL A 569 -38.53 -14.42 -27.85
C VAL A 569 -38.88 -12.98 -27.43
N ARG A 570 -40.15 -12.76 -27.05
CA ARG A 570 -40.65 -11.43 -26.67
C ARG A 570 -41.62 -11.41 -25.47
N LEU A 571 -41.68 -12.50 -24.69
CA LEU A 571 -42.63 -12.67 -23.59
C LEU A 571 -42.03 -13.18 -22.26
N PHE A 572 -40.70 -13.36 -22.15
CA PHE A 572 -40.06 -13.93 -20.95
C PHE A 572 -39.26 -12.95 -20.07
N LEU A 573 -39.21 -11.66 -20.42
CA LEU A 573 -38.46 -10.64 -19.66
C LEU A 573 -39.30 -9.74 -18.73
N ASN A 574 -40.61 -9.95 -18.62
CA ASN A 574 -41.50 -9.10 -17.81
C ASN A 574 -41.81 -9.62 -16.38
N ASN A 575 -41.30 -10.81 -15.99
CA ASN A 575 -41.68 -11.45 -14.72
C ASN A 575 -40.60 -11.44 -13.61
N TYR A 576 -39.48 -10.73 -13.78
CA TYR A 576 -38.42 -10.62 -12.75
C TYR A 576 -38.32 -9.23 -12.07
N VAL A 577 -39.20 -8.29 -12.43
CA VAL A 577 -39.14 -6.89 -11.94
C VAL A 577 -40.05 -6.64 -10.72
N ASN A 578 -40.98 -7.55 -10.41
CA ASN A 578 -42.06 -7.33 -9.43
C ASN A 578 -41.87 -8.04 -8.07
N THR A 579 -40.65 -8.48 -7.71
CA THR A 579 -40.43 -9.27 -6.48
C THR A 579 -39.43 -8.65 -5.48
N ILE A 580 -38.98 -7.41 -5.70
CA ILE A 580 -38.20 -6.63 -4.71
C ILE A 580 -38.77 -5.21 -4.53
N LYS A 581 -40.08 -5.12 -4.29
CA LYS A 581 -40.77 -3.94 -3.73
C LYS A 581 -41.85 -4.40 -2.76
N GLY A 582 -41.47 -4.71 -1.51
CA GLY A 582 -42.40 -5.29 -0.54
C GLY A 582 -41.93 -5.43 0.92
N GLN A 583 -40.81 -4.84 1.33
CA GLN A 583 -40.33 -4.88 2.73
C GLN A 583 -39.65 -3.57 3.18
N ILE A 584 -40.36 -2.44 3.15
CA ILE A 584 -40.20 -1.36 4.14
C ILE A 584 -41.58 -0.75 4.44
N ILE A 585 -42.20 -1.22 5.52
CA ILE A 585 -43.04 -0.45 6.47
C ILE A 585 -42.65 -1.00 7.85
#